data_AF-A0A7Y8LUW5-F1
#
_entry.id   AF-A0A7Y8LUW5-F1
#
_cell.length_a   1.000
_cell.length_b   1.000
_cell.length_c   1.000
_cell.angle_alpha   90.00
_cell.angle_beta   90.00
_cell.angle_gamma   90.00
#
_symmetry.space_group_name_H-M   'P 1'
#
loop_
_entity.id
_entity.type
_entity.pdbx_description
1 polymer ?
#
loop_
_entity_poly.entity_id
_entity_poly.type
_entity_poly.pdbx_seq_one_letter_code
_entity_poly.pdbx_strand_id
1 'polypeptide(L)'
;MPPDSRPLRARFRLDRDEVLARAGQLLGWVRGPSDQLEVTSLDTFDWRLFRAGARLSLEEGRQGARLLWWRGSERLLLPVQAPVRFATDLPTSTLRRRLEEVAGIRALLPVGRATVRRRSARVVDREGKTVATVLL
;
A
#
# COMPACT_ATOMS: atom_id res chain seq x y z
N MET A 1 -27.91 1.42 16.62
CA MET A 1 -26.99 1.80 15.53
C MET A 1 -25.61 1.26 15.88
N PRO A 2 -25.02 0.33 15.11
CA PRO A 2 -23.63 -0.06 15.37
C PRO A 2 -22.71 1.11 14.95
N PRO A 3 -21.62 1.38 15.68
CA PRO A 3 -20.66 2.40 15.29
C PRO A 3 -20.06 2.08 13.92
N ASP A 4 -19.89 3.10 13.08
CA ASP A 4 -19.19 3.04 11.79
C ASP A 4 -17.75 2.58 12.04
N SER A 5 -17.52 1.27 12.03
CA SER A 5 -16.21 0.66 12.29
C SER A 5 -15.36 0.75 11.02
N ARG A 6 -14.85 1.94 10.73
CA ARG A 6 -13.84 2.13 9.69
C ARG A 6 -12.57 1.39 10.09
N PRO A 7 -11.97 0.57 9.21
CA PRO A 7 -10.77 -0.17 9.54
C PRO A 7 -9.59 0.80 9.76
N LEU A 8 -9.05 0.81 10.98
CA LEU A 8 -7.80 1.48 11.31
C LEU A 8 -6.64 0.74 10.63
N ARG A 9 -5.84 1.49 9.85
CA ARG A 9 -4.64 0.96 9.19
C ARG A 9 -3.42 1.63 9.81
N ALA A 10 -2.65 0.86 10.58
CA ALA A 10 -1.36 1.29 11.09
C ALA A 10 -0.24 0.50 10.38
N ARG A 11 0.92 1.15 10.18
CA ARG A 11 2.13 0.47 9.72
C ARG A 11 3.19 0.65 10.79
N PHE A 12 3.71 -0.47 11.27
CA PHE A 12 4.81 -0.48 12.20
C PHE A 12 6.03 -1.08 11.50
N ARG A 13 7.23 -0.57 11.80
CA ARG A 13 8.46 -1.29 11.50
C ARG A 13 8.74 -2.15 12.73
N LEU A 14 8.27 -3.38 12.68
CA LEU A 14 8.45 -4.35 13.74
C LEU A 14 9.20 -5.53 13.18
N ASP A 15 9.94 -6.21 14.04
CA ASP A 15 10.44 -7.53 13.71
C ASP A 15 9.24 -8.46 13.46
N ARG A 16 9.25 -9.14 12.32
CA ARG A 16 8.14 -9.97 11.87
C ARG A 16 7.81 -11.05 12.90
N ASP A 17 8.83 -11.69 13.45
CA ASP A 17 8.67 -12.81 14.36
C ASP A 17 8.20 -12.32 15.73
N GLU A 18 8.64 -11.12 16.13
CA GLU A 18 8.16 -10.46 17.35
C GLU A 18 6.67 -10.09 17.28
N VAL A 19 6.18 -9.54 16.16
CA VAL A 19 4.74 -9.24 15.98
C VAL A 19 3.90 -10.50 16.06
N LEU A 20 4.33 -11.54 15.34
CA LEU A 20 3.64 -12.81 15.32
C LEU A 20 3.60 -13.44 16.71
N ALA A 21 4.72 -13.40 17.45
CA ALA A 21 4.82 -13.93 18.80
C ALA A 21 3.94 -13.14 19.79
N ARG A 22 4.06 -11.81 19.84
CA ARG A 22 3.33 -10.98 20.82
C ARG A 22 1.82 -10.96 20.59
N ALA A 23 1.37 -10.72 19.36
CA ALA A 23 -0.06 -10.72 19.11
C ALA A 23 -0.65 -12.15 19.13
N GLY A 24 0.16 -13.21 18.96
CA GLY A 24 -0.27 -14.60 19.12
C GLY A 24 -0.57 -15.01 20.56
N GLN A 25 -0.01 -14.31 21.54
CA GLN A 25 -0.26 -14.57 22.97
C GLN A 25 -1.60 -13.99 23.46
N LEU A 26 -2.13 -12.95 22.81
CA LEU A 26 -3.34 -12.25 23.24
C LEU A 26 -4.56 -12.52 22.34
N LEU A 27 -4.33 -12.85 21.07
CA LEU A 27 -5.36 -12.99 20.04
C LEU A 27 -5.05 -14.19 19.13
N GLY A 28 -6.11 -14.78 18.56
CA GLY A 28 -5.95 -15.89 17.62
C GLY A 28 -5.45 -15.41 16.26
N TRP A 29 -4.69 -16.24 15.55
CA TRP A 29 -4.21 -15.95 14.19
C TRP A 29 -4.76 -16.96 13.19
N VAL A 30 -5.46 -16.46 12.19
CA VAL A 30 -5.88 -17.27 11.04
C VAL A 30 -5.05 -16.83 9.84
N ARG A 31 -4.18 -17.72 9.35
CA ARG A 31 -3.40 -17.47 8.14
C ARG A 31 -4.35 -17.28 6.96
N GLY A 32 -4.13 -16.21 6.22
CA GLY A 32 -4.82 -15.94 4.97
C GLY A 32 -3.97 -16.36 3.77
N PRO A 33 -4.46 -16.08 2.55
CA PRO A 33 -3.72 -16.37 1.33
C PRO A 33 -2.40 -15.59 1.25
N SER A 34 -1.47 -16.15 0.49
CA SER A 34 -0.25 -15.47 0.04
C SER A 34 -0.42 -15.01 -1.40
N ASP A 35 -0.17 -13.73 -1.64
CA ASP A 35 -0.18 -13.13 -2.97
C ASP A 35 1.25 -12.80 -3.42
N GLN A 36 1.57 -13.12 -4.66
CA GLN A 36 2.75 -12.61 -5.33
C GLN A 36 2.36 -11.35 -6.12
N LEU A 37 3.14 -10.30 -5.96
CA LEU A 37 2.91 -8.98 -6.55
C LEU A 37 4.19 -8.55 -7.27
N GLU A 38 4.04 -8.01 -8.47
CA GLU A 38 5.08 -7.20 -9.09
C GLU A 38 4.95 -5.76 -8.60
N VAL A 39 6.04 -5.19 -8.13
CA VAL A 39 6.09 -3.83 -7.58
C VAL A 39 7.08 -3.01 -8.39
N THR A 40 6.57 -2.02 -9.11
CA THR A 40 7.40 -1.04 -9.82
C THR A 40 7.43 0.25 -9.03
N SER A 41 8.62 0.69 -8.60
CA SER A 41 8.82 2.03 -8.05
C SER A 41 8.84 3.05 -9.18
N LEU A 42 8.10 4.14 -9.01
CA LEU A 42 7.94 5.20 -10.01
C LEU A 42 8.48 6.52 -9.47
N ASP A 43 9.21 7.25 -10.31
CA ASP A 43 9.61 8.64 -10.07
C ASP A 43 9.74 9.38 -11.40
N THR A 44 9.91 10.69 -11.35
CA THR A 44 10.33 11.53 -12.48
C THR A 44 11.81 11.31 -12.81
N PHE A 45 12.24 11.66 -14.03
CA PHE A 45 13.65 11.53 -14.45
C PHE A 45 14.63 12.30 -13.56
N ASP A 46 14.18 13.40 -12.94
CA ASP A 46 14.93 14.26 -12.02
C ASP A 46 14.63 13.96 -10.53
N TRP A 47 14.02 12.80 -10.24
CA TRP A 47 13.78 12.25 -8.90
C TRP A 47 12.98 13.17 -7.95
N ARG A 48 12.02 13.93 -8.49
CA ARG A 48 11.22 14.88 -7.71
C ARG A 48 10.35 14.25 -6.64
N LEU A 49 9.78 13.07 -6.86
CA LEU A 49 8.94 12.43 -5.83
C LEU A 49 9.80 12.11 -4.61
N PHE A 50 10.94 11.44 -4.83
CA PHE A 50 11.90 11.14 -3.78
C PHE A 50 12.38 12.40 -3.05
N ARG A 51 12.78 13.45 -3.78
CA ARG A 51 13.24 14.73 -3.20
C ARG A 51 12.16 15.43 -2.38
N ALA A 52 10.88 15.23 -2.70
CA ALA A 52 9.75 15.75 -1.93
C ALA A 52 9.37 14.87 -0.72
N GLY A 53 10.15 13.84 -0.42
CA GLY A 53 9.87 12.86 0.64
C GLY A 53 8.71 11.91 0.30
N ALA A 54 8.35 11.81 -0.98
CA ALA A 54 7.27 10.97 -1.46
C ALA A 54 7.79 9.71 -2.14
N ARG A 55 6.96 8.66 -2.16
CA ARG A 55 7.22 7.40 -2.86
C ARG A 55 5.96 6.96 -3.57
N LEU A 56 6.08 6.63 -4.84
CA LEU A 56 5.00 6.06 -5.64
C LEU A 56 5.41 4.65 -6.09
N SER A 57 4.47 3.71 -5.99
CA SER A 57 4.67 2.37 -6.54
C SER A 57 3.42 1.89 -7.26
N LEU A 58 3.60 1.23 -8.39
CA LEU A 58 2.59 0.43 -9.04
C LEU A 58 2.72 -1.00 -8.52
N GLU A 59 1.68 -1.49 -7.84
CA GLU A 59 1.56 -2.89 -7.43
C GLU A 59 0.62 -3.62 -8.39
N GLU A 60 1.09 -4.71 -8.99
CA GLU A 60 0.34 -5.55 -9.93
C GLU A 60 0.26 -6.99 -9.42
N GLY A 61 -0.93 -7.58 -9.45
CA GLY A 61 -1.10 -9.00 -9.13
C GLY A 61 -2.50 -9.50 -9.49
N ARG A 62 -2.92 -10.58 -8.83
CA ARG A 62 -4.19 -11.27 -9.13
C ARG A 62 -5.43 -10.38 -9.03
N GLN A 63 -5.39 -9.36 -8.18
CA GLN A 63 -6.51 -8.43 -7.94
C GLN A 63 -6.45 -7.19 -8.85
N GLY A 64 -5.61 -7.20 -9.89
CA GLY A 64 -5.37 -6.08 -10.79
C GLY A 64 -4.21 -5.17 -10.33
N ALA A 65 -4.18 -3.97 -10.90
CA ALA A 65 -3.13 -2.99 -10.68
C ALA A 65 -3.60 -1.84 -9.79
N ARG A 66 -2.70 -1.32 -8.96
CA ARG A 66 -2.98 -0.14 -8.13
C ARG A 66 -1.74 0.71 -7.92
N LEU A 67 -1.94 2.01 -7.86
CA LEU A 67 -0.93 2.94 -7.37
C LEU A 67 -1.01 3.05 -5.85
N LEU A 68 0.16 3.06 -5.23
CA LEU A 68 0.36 3.26 -3.82
C LEU A 68 1.30 4.44 -3.62
N TRP A 69 0.79 5.49 -2.97
CA TRP A 69 1.53 6.70 -2.63
C TRP A 69 1.80 6.77 -1.13
N TRP A 70 2.98 7.28 -0.79
CA TRP A 70 3.39 7.60 0.56
C TRP A 70 4.07 8.96 0.62
N ARG A 71 3.72 9.78 1.61
CA ARG A 71 4.47 10.99 2.00
C ARG A 71 4.28 11.22 3.51
N GLY A 72 5.33 11.02 4.30
CA GLY A 72 5.20 10.99 5.76
C GLY A 72 4.22 9.90 6.22
N SER A 73 3.17 10.27 6.97
CA SER A 73 2.08 9.38 7.38
C SER A 73 0.94 9.26 6.35
N GLU A 74 0.89 10.13 5.34
CA GLU A 74 -0.14 10.09 4.30
C GLU A 74 0.08 8.87 3.41
N ARG A 75 -0.97 8.05 3.28
CA ARG A 75 -0.99 6.87 2.40
C ARG A 75 -2.23 6.93 1.54
N LEU A 76 -2.03 6.91 0.22
CA LEU A 76 -3.13 6.87 -0.75
C LEU A 76 -3.02 5.60 -1.58
N LEU A 77 -4.17 5.04 -1.91
CA LEU A 77 -4.29 3.87 -2.78
C LEU A 77 -5.31 4.19 -3.86
N LEU A 78 -4.95 3.96 -5.11
CA LEU A 78 -5.85 4.15 -6.24
C LEU A 78 -5.75 2.93 -7.15
N PRO A 79 -6.84 2.15 -7.33
CA PRO A 79 -6.91 1.17 -8.39
C PRO A 79 -6.76 1.87 -9.73
N VAL A 80 -5.94 1.31 -10.63
CA VAL A 80 -5.67 1.90 -11.94
C VAL A 80 -5.70 0.83 -13.03
N GLN A 81 -5.94 1.27 -14.24
CA GLN A 81 -5.63 0.50 -15.44
C GLN A 81 -4.24 0.95 -15.90
N ALA A 82 -3.30 0.02 -16.01
CA ALA A 82 -1.94 0.33 -16.44
C ALA A 82 -1.88 0.54 -17.97
N PRO A 83 -0.94 1.35 -18.48
CA PRO A 83 0.08 2.12 -17.76
C PRO A 83 -0.38 3.54 -17.38
N VAL A 84 0.12 4.06 -16.25
CA VAL A 84 -0.01 5.47 -15.85
C VAL A 84 1.33 6.16 -16.10
N ARG A 85 1.37 7.14 -16.99
CA ARG A 85 2.60 7.86 -17.36
C ARG A 85 2.63 9.28 -16.79
N PHE A 86 1.49 9.94 -16.67
CA PHE A 86 1.39 11.30 -16.14
C PHE A 86 0.32 11.37 -15.05
N ALA A 87 0.40 12.40 -14.20
CA ALA A 87 -0.63 12.63 -13.19
C ALA A 87 -2.02 12.82 -13.81
N THR A 88 -2.07 13.42 -15.00
CA THR A 88 -3.30 13.69 -15.77
C THR A 88 -3.96 12.43 -16.33
N ASP A 89 -3.24 11.31 -16.42
CA ASP A 89 -3.82 10.03 -16.85
C ASP A 89 -4.75 9.45 -15.77
N LEU A 90 -4.67 9.98 -14.54
CA LEU A 90 -5.50 9.54 -13.43
C LEU A 90 -6.86 10.26 -13.42
N PRO A 91 -7.92 9.59 -12.93
CA PRO A 91 -9.17 10.28 -12.63
C PRO A 91 -8.94 11.35 -11.56
N THR A 92 -9.82 12.35 -11.55
CA THR A 92 -9.83 13.40 -10.51
C THR A 92 -9.88 12.76 -9.13
N SER A 93 -8.78 12.89 -8.39
CA SER A 93 -8.57 12.20 -7.12
C SER A 93 -7.51 12.92 -6.29
N THR A 94 -7.46 12.63 -4.99
CA THR A 94 -6.40 13.16 -4.11
C THR A 94 -5.01 12.77 -4.61
N LEU A 95 -4.85 11.53 -5.11
CA LEU A 95 -3.57 11.06 -5.63
C LEU A 95 -3.12 11.87 -6.86
N ARG A 96 -4.04 12.11 -7.82
CA ARG A 96 -3.75 12.95 -8.98
C ARG A 96 -3.24 14.33 -8.57
N ARG A 97 -3.95 15.01 -7.67
CA ARG A 97 -3.56 16.34 -7.16
C ARG A 97 -2.18 16.33 -6.51
N ARG A 98 -1.84 15.30 -5.72
CA ARG A 98 -0.49 15.16 -5.11
C ARG A 98 0.60 14.97 -6.16
N LEU A 99 0.32 14.20 -7.21
CA LEU A 99 1.27 14.00 -8.30
C LEU A 99 1.43 15.26 -9.15
N GLU A 100 0.35 15.99 -9.43
CA GLU A 100 0.41 17.30 -10.12
C GLU A 100 1.25 18.32 -9.31
N GLU A 101 1.08 18.36 -7.98
CA GLU A 101 1.85 19.24 -7.07
C GLU A 101 3.37 18.98 -7.16
N VAL A 102 3.80 17.72 -7.25
CA VAL A 102 5.23 17.36 -7.14
C VAL A 102 5.89 17.10 -8.50
N ALA A 103 5.24 16.32 -9.37
CA ALA A 103 5.76 15.94 -10.68
C ALA A 103 5.42 16.99 -11.77
N GLY A 104 4.29 17.70 -11.63
CA GLY A 104 3.77 18.57 -12.68
C GLY A 104 3.53 17.81 -13.98
N ILE A 105 4.07 18.31 -15.10
CA ILE A 105 3.95 17.71 -16.44
C ILE A 105 4.93 16.55 -16.69
N ARG A 106 5.77 16.17 -15.71
CA ARG A 106 6.80 15.16 -15.91
C ARG A 106 6.22 13.76 -15.94
N ALA A 107 6.79 12.92 -16.80
CA ALA A 107 6.45 11.51 -16.84
C ALA A 107 6.92 10.77 -15.58
N LEU A 108 6.10 9.85 -15.10
CA LEU A 108 6.41 8.84 -14.11
C LEU A 108 7.10 7.67 -14.82
N LEU A 109 8.35 7.43 -14.45
CA LEU A 109 9.22 6.42 -15.03
C LEU A 109 9.49 5.31 -14.02
N PRO A 110 9.59 4.05 -14.46
CA PRO A 110 10.12 2.97 -13.64
C PRO A 110 11.55 3.27 -13.20
N VAL A 111 11.80 3.32 -11.90
CA VAL A 111 13.14 3.50 -11.31
C VAL A 111 13.62 2.27 -10.55
N GLY A 112 12.76 1.25 -10.40
CA GLY A 112 13.10 -0.03 -9.81
C GLY A 112 11.94 -1.01 -9.85
N ARG A 113 12.24 -2.30 -9.86
CA ARG A 113 11.23 -3.37 -9.85
C ARG A 113 11.60 -4.44 -8.82
N ALA A 114 10.59 -5.02 -8.21
CA ALA A 114 10.74 -6.14 -7.29
C ALA A 114 9.50 -7.04 -7.33
N THR A 115 9.73 -8.34 -7.26
CA THR A 115 8.69 -9.33 -6.97
C THR A 115 8.55 -9.46 -5.45
N VAL A 116 7.35 -9.23 -4.93
CA VAL A 116 7.04 -9.29 -3.50
C VAL A 116 6.05 -10.42 -3.23
N ARG A 117 6.36 -11.27 -2.26
CA ARG A 117 5.41 -12.24 -1.70
C ARG A 117 4.79 -11.63 -0.44
N ARG A 118 3.50 -11.30 -0.52
CA ARG A 118 2.72 -10.75 0.59
C ARG A 118 1.88 -11.84 1.23
N ARG A 119 1.97 -12.01 2.53
CA ARG A 119 1.12 -12.94 3.27
C ARG A 119 0.10 -12.16 4.07
N SER A 120 -1.15 -12.61 4.09
CA SER A 120 -2.16 -12.04 4.96
C SER A 120 -2.38 -12.93 6.18
N ALA A 121 -2.76 -12.32 7.29
CA ALA A 121 -3.31 -13.04 8.43
C ALA A 121 -4.43 -12.21 9.05
N ARG A 122 -5.47 -12.90 9.53
CA ARG A 122 -6.53 -12.30 10.32
C ARG A 122 -6.21 -12.52 11.80
N VAL A 123 -6.26 -11.44 12.54
CA VAL A 123 -6.23 -11.47 14.00
C VAL A 123 -7.67 -11.53 14.46
N VAL A 124 -7.99 -12.53 15.27
CA VAL A 124 -9.35 -12.80 15.76
C VAL A 124 -9.43 -12.70 17.28
N ASP A 125 -10.58 -12.25 17.78
CA ASP A 125 -10.90 -12.30 19.21
C ASP A 125 -11.26 -13.72 19.66
N ARG A 126 -11.65 -13.86 20.94
CA ARG A 126 -12.01 -15.16 21.54
C ARG A 126 -13.28 -15.78 20.96
N GLU A 127 -14.13 -14.97 20.32
CA GLU A 127 -15.35 -15.42 19.64
C GLU A 127 -15.08 -15.77 18.17
N GLY A 128 -13.83 -15.60 17.70
CA GLY A 128 -13.42 -15.87 16.33
C GLY A 128 -13.70 -14.72 15.35
N LYS A 129 -14.15 -13.56 15.84
CA LYS A 129 -14.41 -12.39 15.01
C LYS A 129 -13.11 -11.69 14.65
N THR A 130 -13.00 -11.27 13.38
CA THR A 130 -11.80 -10.59 12.88
C THR A 130 -11.72 -9.16 13.41
N VAL A 131 -10.67 -8.86 14.17
CA VAL A 131 -10.40 -7.53 14.74
C VAL A 131 -9.33 -6.77 13.96
N ALA A 132 -8.44 -7.47 13.25
CA ALA A 132 -7.46 -6.86 12.35
C ALA A 132 -7.06 -7.79 11.20
N THR A 133 -6.59 -7.19 10.10
CA THR A 133 -5.89 -7.90 9.02
C THR A 133 -4.46 -7.40 8.95
N VAL A 134 -3.51 -8.32 9.13
CA VAL A 134 -2.08 -8.06 9.05
C VAL A 134 -1.58 -8.49 7.68
N LEU A 135 -0.79 -7.63 7.04
CA LEU A 135 -0.10 -7.94 5.79
C LEU A 135 1.40 -7.98 6.09
N LEU A 136 2.00 -9.14 5.85
CA LEU A 136 3.41 -9.47 6.03
C LEU A 136 4.12 -9.48 4.69
#